data_AF-A0A942PHL0-F1
#
_entry.id   AF-A0A942PHL0-F1
#
_cell.length_a   1.000
_cell.length_b   1.000
_cell.length_c   1.000
_cell.angle_alpha   90.00
_cell.angle_beta   90.00
_cell.angle_gamma   90.00
#
_symmetry.space_group_name_H-M   'P 1'
#
loop_
_entity.id
_entity.type
_entity.pdbx_description
1 polymer ?
#
loop_
_entity_poly.entity_id
_entity_poly.type
_entity_poly.pdbx_seq_one_letter_code
_entity_poly.pdbx_strand_id
1 'polypeptide(L)'
;MDTQKASFIRDEFVQLIRKTPGAERKWGKMNLQQMTEHVTDFFNVSSGKIQLPLVTPEEHLPKFKAFLFSDKEFRENTKAPAEILGDEPAPVRNESLDIAVIKLEKSIQRFFEYFEADASAITTHPVFGPLNFEEWVLLHYKHVRHHSRQFGLIAE
;
A
#
# COMPACT_ATOMS: atom_id res chain seq x y z
N MET A 1 10.14 -15.79 0.34
CA MET A 1 10.33 -14.33 0.37
C MET A 1 10.84 -13.82 -0.97
N ASP A 2 10.00 -13.08 -1.68
CA ASP A 2 10.36 -12.44 -2.93
C ASP A 2 11.20 -11.18 -2.68
N THR A 3 12.52 -11.33 -2.78
CA THR A 3 13.50 -10.25 -2.52
C THR A 3 13.38 -9.10 -3.51
N GLN A 4 12.97 -9.38 -4.75
CA GLN A 4 12.78 -8.34 -5.77
C GLN A 4 11.58 -7.46 -5.44
N LYS A 5 10.44 -8.05 -5.08
CA LYS A 5 9.24 -7.29 -4.67
C LYS A 5 9.51 -6.45 -3.42
N ALA A 6 10.22 -7.02 -2.43
CA ALA A 6 10.61 -6.30 -1.22
C ALA A 6 11.53 -5.09 -1.51
N SER A 7 12.52 -5.25 -2.39
CA SER A 7 13.41 -4.14 -2.78
C SER A 7 12.67 -3.07 -3.59
N PHE A 8 11.75 -3.45 -4.48
CA PHE A 8 10.93 -2.47 -5.20
C PHE A 8 10.12 -1.58 -4.23
N ILE A 9 9.51 -2.19 -3.21
CA ILE A 9 8.77 -1.46 -2.17
C ILE A 9 9.69 -0.55 -1.37
N ARG A 10 10.85 -1.07 -0.93
CA ARG A 10 11.76 -0.40 -0.01
C ARG A 10 12.50 0.77 -0.68
N ASP A 11 13.00 0.53 -1.88
CA ASP A 11 14.03 1.38 -2.49
C ASP A 11 13.49 2.12 -3.72
N GLU A 12 12.78 1.42 -4.62
CA GLU A 12 12.43 1.98 -5.93
C GLU A 12 11.20 2.89 -5.88
N PHE A 13 10.12 2.45 -5.23
CA PHE A 13 8.84 3.16 -5.26
C PHE A 13 8.94 4.61 -4.76
N VAL A 14 9.65 4.81 -3.65
CA VAL A 14 9.90 6.14 -3.09
C VAL A 14 10.68 7.03 -4.05
N GLN A 15 11.69 6.48 -4.72
CA GLN A 15 12.52 7.23 -5.67
C GLN A 15 11.72 7.64 -6.91
N LEU A 16 10.77 6.81 -7.36
CA LEU A 16 9.88 7.15 -8.45
C LEU A 16 9.05 8.39 -8.10
N ILE A 17 8.45 8.46 -6.90
CA ILE A 17 7.67 9.62 -6.47
C ILE A 17 8.55 10.88 -6.40
N ARG A 18 9.75 10.79 -5.81
CA ARG A 18 10.69 11.92 -5.67
C ARG A 18 11.12 12.49 -7.02
N LYS A 19 11.26 11.65 -8.05
CA LYS A 19 11.66 12.07 -9.39
C LYS A 19 10.52 12.71 -10.20
N THR A 20 9.29 12.59 -9.74
CA THR A 20 8.10 13.08 -10.48
C THR A 20 7.15 13.89 -9.60
N PRO A 21 7.59 14.98 -8.94
CA PRO A 21 6.78 15.72 -7.98
C PRO A 21 5.52 16.37 -8.59
N GLY A 22 5.48 16.54 -9.91
CA GLY A 22 4.33 17.05 -10.67
C GLY A 22 3.53 15.98 -11.40
N ALA A 23 3.69 14.69 -11.07
CA ALA A 23 2.96 13.62 -11.76
C ALA A 23 1.44 13.77 -11.58
N GLU A 24 0.73 13.79 -12.71
CA GLU A 24 -0.72 13.80 -12.73
C GLU A 24 -1.28 12.37 -12.80
N ARG A 25 -2.36 12.12 -12.07
CA ARG A 25 -3.10 10.86 -12.13
C ARG A 25 -3.65 10.60 -13.53
N LYS A 26 -3.57 9.35 -13.99
CA LYS A 26 -4.20 8.85 -15.23
C LYS A 26 -5.66 8.43 -15.00
N TRP A 27 -5.96 7.91 -13.82
CA TRP A 27 -7.31 7.53 -13.38
C TRP A 27 -7.48 7.71 -11.87
N GLY A 28 -8.71 7.59 -11.37
CA GLY A 28 -9.05 7.87 -9.98
C GLY A 28 -9.07 9.37 -9.62
N LYS A 29 -9.15 9.66 -8.32
CA LYS A 29 -9.39 11.03 -7.81
C LYS A 29 -8.24 11.65 -7.02
N MET A 30 -7.34 10.84 -6.46
CA MET A 30 -6.23 11.33 -5.62
C MET A 30 -5.23 12.14 -6.43
N ASN A 31 -4.73 13.25 -5.88
CA ASN A 31 -3.47 13.85 -6.33
C ASN A 31 -2.26 13.05 -5.79
N LEU A 32 -1.05 13.39 -6.24
CA LEU A 32 0.16 12.64 -5.90
C LEU A 32 0.46 12.62 -4.40
N GLN A 33 0.21 13.74 -3.71
CA GLN A 33 0.41 13.82 -2.26
C GLN A 33 -0.63 12.98 -1.51
N GLN A 34 -1.90 13.04 -1.89
CA GLN A 34 -2.97 12.22 -1.32
C GLN A 34 -2.68 10.73 -1.53
N MET A 35 -2.18 10.32 -2.70
CA MET A 35 -1.76 8.93 -2.94
C MET A 35 -0.61 8.53 -2.02
N THR A 36 0.43 9.37 -1.91
CA THR A 36 1.59 9.12 -1.03
C THR A 36 1.15 8.94 0.42
N GLU A 37 0.25 9.80 0.88
CA GLU A 37 -0.35 9.76 2.20
C GLU A 37 -1.24 8.54 2.41
N HIS A 38 -2.05 8.17 1.42
CA HIS A 38 -2.88 6.97 1.44
C HIS A 38 -2.02 5.70 1.56
N VAL A 39 -0.99 5.55 0.72
CA VAL A 39 -0.09 4.39 0.78
C VAL A 39 0.62 4.32 2.13
N THR A 40 1.03 5.47 2.68
CA THR A 40 1.63 5.56 4.03
C THR A 40 0.73 4.95 5.10
N ASP A 41 -0.59 5.16 5.02
CA ASP A 41 -1.53 4.63 6.01
C ASP A 41 -1.59 3.10 5.96
N PHE A 42 -1.55 2.48 4.77
CA PHE A 42 -1.54 1.01 4.66
C PHE A 42 -0.23 0.38 5.14
N PHE A 43 0.92 1.05 5.00
CA PHE A 43 2.15 0.62 5.67
C PHE A 43 2.01 0.69 7.20
N ASN A 44 1.40 1.75 7.73
CA ASN A 44 1.11 1.85 9.16
C ASN A 44 0.13 0.78 9.65
N VAL A 45 -0.83 0.35 8.82
CA VAL A 45 -1.69 -0.82 9.12
C VAL A 45 -0.87 -2.09 9.22
N SER A 46 0.03 -2.33 8.25
CA SER A 46 0.84 -3.55 8.22
C SER A 46 1.75 -3.74 9.42
N SER A 47 2.24 -2.65 10.03
CA SER A 47 3.06 -2.66 11.25
C SER A 47 2.26 -2.51 12.55
N GLY A 48 0.93 -2.66 12.51
CA GLY A 48 0.04 -2.53 13.66
C GLY A 48 -0.06 -1.12 14.28
N LYS A 49 0.48 -0.10 13.63
CA LYS A 49 0.42 1.30 14.12
C LYS A 49 -0.96 1.90 13.90
N ILE A 50 -1.62 1.50 12.82
CA ILE A 50 -3.05 1.71 12.60
C ILE A 50 -3.71 0.34 12.69
N GLN A 51 -4.83 0.25 13.40
CA GLN A 51 -5.63 -0.97 13.46
C GLN A 51 -7.01 -0.67 12.91
N LEU A 52 -7.42 -1.44 11.90
CA LEU A 52 -8.72 -1.34 11.27
C LEU A 52 -9.46 -2.67 11.44
N PRO A 53 -10.79 -2.64 11.63
CA PRO A 53 -11.56 -3.86 11.72
C PRO A 53 -11.53 -4.61 10.38
N LEU A 54 -11.61 -5.94 10.44
CA LEU A 54 -11.88 -6.75 9.27
C LEU A 54 -13.33 -6.49 8.81
N VAL A 55 -13.49 -6.08 7.55
CA VAL A 55 -14.82 -5.83 6.95
C VAL A 55 -15.21 -6.87 5.91
N THR A 56 -14.28 -7.73 5.50
CA THR A 56 -14.53 -8.81 4.56
C THR A 56 -15.03 -10.05 5.30
N PRO A 57 -16.16 -10.66 4.91
CA PRO A 57 -16.61 -11.94 5.47
C PRO A 57 -15.54 -13.02 5.36
N GLU A 58 -15.36 -13.82 6.42
CA GLU A 58 -14.27 -14.80 6.50
C GLU A 58 -14.28 -15.81 5.35
N GLU A 59 -15.46 -16.20 4.86
CA GLU A 59 -15.65 -17.10 3.72
C GLU A 59 -15.04 -16.59 2.40
N HIS A 60 -14.79 -15.27 2.29
CA HIS A 60 -14.17 -14.67 1.10
C HIS A 60 -12.64 -14.54 1.22
N LEU A 61 -12.06 -14.66 2.42
CA LEU A 61 -10.63 -14.52 2.64
C LEU A 61 -9.78 -15.48 1.81
N PRO A 62 -10.15 -16.77 1.60
CA PRO A 62 -9.39 -17.66 0.74
C PRO A 62 -9.25 -17.15 -0.70
N LYS A 63 -10.27 -16.48 -1.24
CA LYS A 63 -10.26 -15.90 -2.58
C LYS A 63 -9.34 -14.67 -2.67
N PHE A 64 -9.37 -13.81 -1.66
CA PHE A 64 -8.46 -12.66 -1.57
C PHE A 64 -7.01 -13.11 -1.41
N LYS A 65 -6.78 -14.16 -0.61
CA LYS A 65 -5.48 -14.77 -0.43
C LYS A 65 -4.97 -15.35 -1.76
N ALA A 66 -5.79 -16.09 -2.49
CA ALA A 66 -5.45 -16.59 -3.83
C ALA A 66 -5.11 -15.45 -4.83
N PHE A 67 -5.73 -14.28 -4.71
CA PHE A 67 -5.36 -13.11 -5.51
C PHE A 67 -3.94 -12.60 -5.20
N LEU A 68 -3.53 -12.57 -3.92
CA LEU A 68 -2.17 -12.16 -3.52
C LEU A 68 -1.09 -13.02 -4.17
N PHE A 69 -1.31 -14.34 -4.21
CA PHE A 69 -0.37 -15.31 -4.80
C PHE A 69 -0.46 -15.44 -6.32
N SER A 70 -1.41 -14.77 -6.98
CA SER A 70 -1.53 -14.78 -8.44
C SER A 70 -0.75 -13.64 -9.09
N ASP A 71 -0.55 -13.70 -10.40
CA ASP A 71 0.03 -12.58 -11.18
C ASP A 71 -0.98 -11.45 -11.46
N LYS A 72 -2.22 -11.57 -11.00
CA LYS A 72 -3.25 -10.55 -11.22
C LYS A 72 -2.92 -9.26 -10.49
N GLU A 73 -3.21 -8.15 -11.13
CA GLU A 73 -3.03 -6.81 -10.58
C GLU A 73 -4.35 -6.23 -10.07
N PHE A 74 -4.26 -5.22 -9.21
CA PHE A 74 -5.42 -4.39 -8.91
C PHE A 74 -5.83 -3.64 -10.18
N ARG A 75 -7.11 -3.77 -10.55
CA ARG A 75 -7.69 -3.10 -11.72
C ARG A 75 -7.74 -1.60 -11.47
N GLU A 76 -7.68 -0.82 -12.54
CA GLU A 76 -7.92 0.63 -12.45
C GLU A 76 -9.24 0.92 -11.75
N ASN A 77 -9.25 1.97 -10.94
CA ASN A 77 -10.41 2.38 -10.13
C ASN A 77 -10.96 1.29 -9.19
N THR A 78 -10.14 0.30 -8.81
CA THR A 78 -10.47 -0.60 -7.70
C THR A 78 -10.72 0.24 -6.45
N LYS A 79 -11.87 0.04 -5.80
CA LYS A 79 -12.24 0.71 -4.55
C LYS A 79 -12.07 -0.24 -3.38
N ALA A 80 -11.59 0.29 -2.26
CA ALA A 80 -11.77 -0.38 -0.97
C ALA A 80 -13.25 -0.30 -0.55
N PRO A 81 -13.71 -1.17 0.36
CA PRO A 81 -15.02 -1.02 0.99
C PRO A 81 -15.20 0.36 1.61
N ALA A 82 -16.42 0.91 1.54
CA ALA A 82 -16.73 2.26 2.01
C ALA A 82 -16.49 2.45 3.52
N GLU A 83 -16.55 1.36 4.27
CA GLU A 83 -16.24 1.28 5.70
C GLU A 83 -14.75 1.52 6.01
N ILE A 84 -13.88 1.34 5.02
CA ILE A 84 -12.42 1.50 5.15
C ILE A 84 -11.96 2.80 4.52
N LEU A 85 -12.46 3.13 3.33
CA LEU A 85 -12.15 4.38 2.64
C LEU A 85 -13.40 4.94 1.97
N GLY A 86 -13.65 6.23 2.18
CA GLY A 86 -14.72 6.95 1.50
C GLY A 86 -14.50 7.07 -0.01
N ASP A 87 -15.55 7.46 -0.73
CA ASP A 87 -15.52 7.65 -2.19
C ASP A 87 -14.70 8.87 -2.65
N GLU A 88 -14.43 9.80 -1.75
CA GLU A 88 -13.60 10.99 -1.98
C GLU A 88 -12.25 10.84 -1.28
N PRO A 89 -11.14 11.27 -1.92
CA PRO A 89 -9.84 11.34 -1.26
C PRO A 89 -9.90 12.17 0.03
N ALA A 90 -9.24 11.68 1.07
CA ALA A 90 -9.02 12.49 2.26
C ALA A 90 -8.25 13.78 1.89
N PRO A 91 -8.53 14.91 2.56
CA PRO A 91 -7.70 16.10 2.43
C PRO A 91 -6.23 15.78 2.74
N VAL A 92 -5.31 16.49 2.08
CA VAL A 92 -3.88 16.37 2.40
C VAL A 92 -3.65 16.73 3.87
N ARG A 93 -2.84 15.94 4.57
CA ARG A 93 -2.52 16.15 6.00
C ARG A 93 -1.10 16.62 6.24
N ASN A 94 -0.21 16.48 5.26
CA ASN A 94 1.15 17.02 5.34
C ASN A 94 1.25 18.38 4.67
N GLU A 95 2.20 19.18 5.12
CA GLU A 95 2.48 20.51 4.59
C GLU A 95 2.95 20.48 3.13
N SER A 96 3.61 19.39 2.71
CA SER A 96 4.10 19.23 1.35
C SER A 96 4.24 17.75 0.97
N LEU A 97 4.39 17.50 -0.34
CA LEU A 97 4.74 16.19 -0.88
C LEU A 97 6.06 15.66 -0.30
N ASP A 98 7.07 16.50 -0.13
CA ASP A 98 8.36 16.07 0.44
C ASP A 98 8.21 15.52 1.86
N ILE A 99 7.40 16.19 2.69
CA ILE A 99 7.09 15.72 4.05
C ILE A 99 6.28 14.41 3.99
N ALA A 100 5.34 14.28 3.04
CA ALA A 100 4.59 13.05 2.85
C ALA A 100 5.51 11.88 2.46
N VAL A 101 6.46 12.09 1.55
CA VAL A 101 7.43 11.07 1.12
C VAL A 101 8.35 10.64 2.28
N ILE A 102 8.83 11.60 3.10
CA ILE A 102 9.63 11.26 4.29
C ILE A 102 8.84 10.39 5.28
N LYS A 103 7.54 10.65 5.45
CA LYS A 103 6.67 9.83 6.31
C LYS A 103 6.36 8.46 5.71
N LEU A 104 6.25 8.37 4.38
CA LEU A 104 6.13 7.11 3.66
C LEU A 104 7.37 6.24 3.88
N GLU A 105 8.58 6.78 3.65
CA GLU A 105 9.87 6.12 3.88
C GLU A 105 9.96 5.54 5.30
N LYS A 106 9.62 6.35 6.32
CA LYS A 106 9.60 5.91 7.72
C LYS A 106 8.60 4.79 7.98
N SER A 107 7.45 4.81 7.32
CA SER A 107 6.40 3.79 7.51
C SER A 107 6.77 2.47 6.83
N ILE A 108 7.42 2.55 5.65
CA ILE A 108 8.01 1.38 4.97
C ILE A 108 9.11 0.77 5.83
N GLN A 109 10.03 1.58 6.35
CA GLN A 109 11.09 1.10 7.23
C GLN A 109 10.51 0.39 8.47
N ARG A 110 9.52 1.00 9.12
CA ARG A 110 8.83 0.41 10.28
C ARG A 110 8.17 -0.93 9.94
N PHE A 111 7.57 -1.07 8.76
CA PHE A 111 6.99 -2.33 8.32
C PHE A 111 8.04 -3.44 8.29
N PHE A 112 9.21 -3.19 7.70
CA PHE A 112 10.28 -4.18 7.67
C PHE A 112 10.83 -4.49 9.07
N GLU A 113 11.13 -3.47 9.87
CA GLU A 113 11.63 -3.65 11.25
C GLU A 113 10.66 -4.46 12.12
N TYR A 114 9.34 -4.25 11.95
CA TYR A 114 8.31 -4.95 12.71
C TYR A 114 8.35 -6.46 12.47
N PHE A 115 8.45 -6.89 11.21
CA PHE A 115 8.50 -8.32 10.85
C PHE A 115 9.91 -8.92 10.97
N GLU A 116 10.97 -8.11 10.94
CA GLU A 116 12.33 -8.55 11.26
C GLU A 116 12.48 -8.82 12.77
N ALA A 117 11.80 -8.05 13.62
CA ALA A 117 11.78 -8.26 15.07
C ALA A 117 11.00 -9.52 15.50
N ASP A 118 9.96 -9.89 14.74
CA ASP A 118 9.20 -11.13 14.93
C ASP A 118 8.77 -11.70 13.58
N ALA A 119 9.51 -12.70 13.11
CA ALA A 119 9.23 -13.39 11.85
C ALA A 119 7.92 -14.21 11.86
N SER A 120 7.35 -14.46 13.05
CA SER A 120 6.05 -15.14 13.22
C SER A 120 4.88 -14.17 13.31
N ALA A 121 5.13 -12.86 13.30
CA ALA A 121 4.11 -11.85 13.42
C ALA A 121 3.06 -11.98 12.31
N ILE A 122 1.81 -11.73 12.69
CA ILE A 122 0.65 -11.68 11.81
C ILE A 122 -0.14 -10.43 12.17
N THR A 123 -0.42 -9.58 11.18
CA THR A 123 -1.26 -8.39 11.36
C THR A 123 -2.43 -8.40 10.39
N THR A 124 -3.52 -7.77 10.79
CA THR A 124 -4.78 -7.82 10.03
C THR A 124 -4.86 -6.66 9.04
N HIS A 125 -4.96 -6.99 7.74
CA HIS A 125 -5.47 -6.05 6.75
C HIS A 125 -7.01 -6.03 6.80
N PRO A 126 -7.67 -4.87 6.73
CA PRO A 126 -9.14 -4.77 6.83
C PRO A 126 -9.94 -5.53 5.75
N VAL A 127 -9.30 -6.06 4.72
CA VAL A 127 -9.93 -6.67 3.53
C VAL A 127 -9.34 -8.05 3.28
N PHE A 128 -8.01 -8.16 3.32
CA PHE A 128 -7.31 -9.42 3.11
C PHE A 128 -7.22 -10.29 4.37
N GLY A 129 -7.65 -9.79 5.53
CA GLY A 129 -7.62 -10.55 6.78
C GLY A 129 -6.21 -10.64 7.38
N PRO A 130 -5.94 -11.66 8.21
CA PRO A 130 -4.63 -11.85 8.84
C PRO A 130 -3.57 -12.20 7.79
N LEU A 131 -2.51 -11.40 7.74
CA LEU A 131 -1.40 -11.57 6.81
C LEU A 131 -0.08 -11.69 7.57
N ASN A 132 0.75 -12.64 7.15
CA ASN A 132 2.16 -12.71 7.56
C ASN A 132 3.03 -11.75 6.72
N PHE A 133 4.33 -11.72 6.98
CA PHE A 133 5.26 -10.85 6.26
C PHE A 133 5.25 -11.04 4.74
N GLU A 134 5.32 -12.30 4.26
CA GLU A 134 5.37 -12.59 2.82
C GLU A 134 4.09 -12.14 2.12
N GLU A 135 2.94 -12.35 2.75
CA GLU A 135 1.64 -11.94 2.23
C GLU A 135 1.48 -10.41 2.21
N TRP A 136 2.00 -9.72 3.23
CA TRP A 136 2.08 -8.26 3.22
C TRP A 136 2.99 -7.72 2.13
N VAL A 137 4.15 -8.35 1.88
CA VAL A 137 5.04 -7.96 0.78
C VAL A 137 4.32 -8.11 -0.56
N LEU A 138 3.59 -9.21 -0.79
CA LEU A 138 2.80 -9.40 -2.01
C LEU A 138 1.70 -8.34 -2.17
N LEU A 139 0.98 -8.03 -1.08
CA LEU A 139 -0.07 -7.02 -1.09
C LEU A 139 0.49 -5.62 -1.34
N HIS A 140 1.50 -5.20 -0.58
CA HIS A 140 2.15 -3.91 -0.73
C HIS A 140 2.73 -3.75 -2.13
N TYR A 141 3.39 -4.77 -2.67
CA TYR A 141 3.92 -4.73 -4.04
C TYR A 141 2.82 -4.46 -5.06
N LYS A 142 1.70 -5.19 -4.99
CA LYS A 142 0.54 -4.96 -5.87
C LYS A 142 -0.05 -3.56 -5.67
N HIS A 143 -0.12 -3.08 -4.43
CA HIS A 143 -0.68 -1.77 -4.07
C HIS A 143 0.19 -0.61 -4.57
N VAL A 144 1.49 -0.63 -4.28
CA VAL A 144 2.41 0.41 -4.76
C VAL A 144 2.50 0.40 -6.28
N ARG A 145 2.52 -0.78 -6.90
CA ARG A 145 2.57 -0.88 -8.37
C ARG A 145 1.27 -0.37 -9.02
N HIS A 146 0.11 -0.62 -8.41
CA HIS A 146 -1.16 -0.04 -8.85
C HIS A 146 -1.11 1.50 -8.85
N HIS A 147 -0.55 2.11 -7.81
CA HIS A 147 -0.38 3.57 -7.76
C HIS A 147 0.75 4.08 -8.66
N SER A 148 1.82 3.32 -8.87
CA SER A 148 2.82 3.63 -9.89
C SER A 148 2.19 3.70 -11.28
N ARG A 149 1.32 2.75 -11.64
CA ARG A 149 0.56 2.79 -12.90
C ARG A 149 -0.42 3.96 -12.94
N GLN A 150 -1.12 4.22 -11.83
CA GLN A 150 -2.05 5.34 -11.71
C GLN A 150 -1.41 6.68 -12.07
N PHE A 151 -0.14 6.90 -11.71
CA PHE A 151 0.58 8.15 -11.95
C PHE A 151 1.60 8.07 -13.09
N GLY A 152 1.64 6.95 -13.83
CA GLY A 152 2.60 6.75 -14.92
C GLY A 152 4.06 6.75 -14.48
N LEU A 153 4.35 6.24 -13.27
CA LEU A 153 5.68 6.22 -12.67
C LEU A 153 6.57 5.08 -13.18
N ILE A 154 5.97 4.06 -13.78
CA ILE A 154 6.66 2.91 -14.37
C ILE A 154 6.21 2.74 -15.82
N ALA A 155 7.10 2.21 -16.66
CA ALA A 155 6.74 1.77 -18.00
C ALA A 155 5.86 0.52 -17.92
N GLU A 156 4.85 0.45 -18.79
CA GLU A 156 4.02 -0.76 -18.99
C GLU A 156 4.71 -1.79 -19.89
#